data_AF-A0A3M3YEF0-F1
#
_entry.id   AF-A0A3M3YEF0-F1
#
_cell.length_a   1.000
_cell.length_b   1.000
_cell.length_c   1.000
_cell.angle_alpha   90.00
_cell.angle_beta   90.00
_cell.angle_gamma   90.00
#
_symmetry.space_group_name_H-M   'P 1'
#
loop_
_entity.id
_entity.type
_entity.pdbx_description
1 polymer ?
#
loop_
_entity_poly.entity_id
_entity_poly.type
_entity_poly.pdbx_seq_one_letter_code
_entity_poly.pdbx_strand_id
1 'polypeptide(L)'
;MQIRVIKHIRKVYGCRGCETAPVTADKPAQLIEKSMASPSVLAMLLTTKYVDGLPLHRFETVLSRHGIEIPRQTLARWVIQCSEHFQPLLNLMRDRLFESP
;
A
#
# COMPACT_ATOMS: atom_id res chain seq x y z
N MET A 1 10.70 12.17 10.59
CA MET A 1 9.70 11.50 9.72
C MET A 1 8.36 12.19 9.90
N GLN A 2 7.67 12.58 8.83
CA GLN A 2 6.34 13.17 8.91
C GLN A 2 5.31 12.17 8.38
N ILE A 3 4.33 11.81 9.20
CA ILE A 3 3.25 10.89 8.82
C ILE A 3 1.97 11.73 8.61
N ARG A 4 1.25 11.48 7.52
CA ARG A 4 0.01 12.18 7.19
C ARG A 4 -1.08 11.18 6.81
N VAL A 5 -2.31 11.48 7.20
CA VAL A 5 -3.50 10.72 6.78
C VAL A 5 -4.11 11.42 5.57
N ILE A 6 -4.22 10.70 4.46
CA ILE A 6 -4.84 11.21 3.24
C ILE A 6 -6.30 10.75 3.22
N LYS A 7 -7.23 11.70 3.22
CA LYS A 7 -8.68 11.42 3.17
C LYS A 7 -9.19 11.62 1.74
N HIS A 8 -9.60 10.53 1.11
CA HIS A 8 -10.28 10.58 -0.19
C HIS A 8 -11.79 10.65 0.02
N ILE A 9 -12.42 11.74 -0.41
CA ILE A 9 -13.87 11.93 -0.35
C ILE A 9 -14.45 11.65 -1.74
N ARG A 10 -15.36 10.68 -1.82
CA ARG A 10 -16.05 10.31 -3.07
C ARG A 10 -17.49 10.77 -3.00
N LYS A 11 -17.93 11.52 -4.00
CA LYS A 11 -19.34 11.92 -4.11
C LYS A 11 -20.13 10.81 -4.79
N VAL A 12 -21.32 10.56 -4.25
CA VAL A 12 -22.29 9.62 -4.82
C VAL A 12 -23.46 10.44 -5.32
N TYR A 13 -23.83 10.25 -6.58
CA TYR A 13 -24.92 10.97 -7.23
C TYR A 13 -26.00 9.99 -7.67
N GLY A 14 -27.26 10.31 -7.38
CA GLY A 14 -28.42 9.56 -7.86
C GLY A 14 -29.46 10.51 -8.43
N CYS A 15 -30.10 10.12 -9.55
CA CYS A 15 -31.26 10.84 -10.07
C CYS A 15 -32.48 10.49 -9.21
N ARG A 16 -33.22 11.50 -8.71
CA ARG A 16 -34.40 11.28 -7.86
C ARG A 16 -35.63 10.76 -8.60
N GLY A 17 -35.70 10.99 -9.91
CA GLY A 17 -36.84 10.61 -10.76
C GLY A 17 -36.53 9.49 -11.76
N CYS A 18 -35.35 8.89 -11.69
CA CYS A 18 -34.91 7.83 -12.59
C CYS A 18 -34.68 6.55 -11.78
N GLU A 19 -35.01 5.37 -12.33
CA GLU A 19 -34.72 4.06 -11.71
C GLU A 19 -33.25 3.62 -11.87
N THR A 20 -32.34 4.55 -12.16
CA THR A 20 -30.91 4.27 -12.33
C THR A 20 -30.19 4.20 -10.99
N ALA A 21 -29.28 3.21 -10.85
CA ALA A 21 -28.44 3.07 -9.67
C ALA A 21 -27.56 4.32 -9.43
N PRO A 22 -27.30 4.71 -8.17
CA PRO A 22 -26.40 5.81 -7.85
C PRO A 22 -24.98 5.56 -8.38
N VAL A 23 -24.40 6.58 -9.00
CA VAL A 23 -23.04 6.54 -9.54
C VAL A 23 -22.09 7.14 -8.50
N THR A 24 -21.01 6.43 -8.20
CA THR A 24 -19.98 6.88 -7.26
C THR A 24 -18.74 7.29 -8.05
N ALA A 25 -18.20 8.48 -7.79
CA ALA A 25 -16.95 8.92 -8.41
C ALA A 25 -15.81 7.92 -8.16
N ASP A 26 -14.94 7.71 -9.15
CA ASP A 26 -13.80 6.80 -9.00
C ASP A 26 -12.86 7.24 -7.88
N LYS A 27 -12.18 6.25 -7.30
CA LYS A 27 -11.11 6.50 -6.34
C LYS A 27 -9.75 6.36 -7.04
N PRO A 28 -8.70 7.02 -6.54
CA PRO A 28 -7.35 6.74 -6.99
C PRO A 28 -7.03 5.25 -6.85
N ALA A 29 -6.31 4.71 -7.83
CA ALA A 29 -5.82 3.34 -7.76
C ALA A 29 -4.93 3.19 -6.53
N GLN A 30 -5.16 2.11 -5.76
CA GLN A 30 -4.34 1.76 -4.62
C GLN A 30 -3.64 0.44 -4.92
N LEU A 31 -2.38 0.32 -4.50
CA LEU A 31 -1.65 -0.93 -4.65
C LEU A 31 -2.37 -2.06 -3.89
N ILE A 32 -2.67 -1.82 -2.61
CA ILE A 32 -3.42 -2.74 -1.78
C ILE A 32 -4.84 -2.19 -1.61
N GLU A 33 -5.79 -2.83 -2.30
CA GLU A 33 -7.20 -2.47 -2.21
C GLU A 33 -7.76 -2.59 -0.79
N LYS A 34 -8.57 -1.59 -0.40
CA LYS A 34 -9.20 -1.48 0.94
C LYS A 34 -8.20 -1.37 2.11
N SER A 35 -6.94 -1.03 1.83
CA SER A 35 -5.94 -0.74 2.86
C SER A 35 -5.94 0.74 3.24
N MET A 36 -5.50 1.04 4.47
CA MET A 36 -5.17 2.40 4.90
C MET A 36 -3.77 2.86 4.46
N ALA A 37 -2.95 1.94 3.94
CA ALA A 37 -1.60 2.28 3.48
C ALA A 37 -1.64 3.00 2.13
N SER A 38 -1.10 4.21 2.10
CA SER A 38 -0.82 4.89 0.83
C SER A 38 0.41 4.28 0.14
N PRO A 39 0.57 4.46 -1.18
CA PRO A 39 1.77 4.01 -1.90
C PRO A 39 3.08 4.50 -1.25
N SER A 40 3.09 5.74 -0.74
CA SER A 40 4.26 6.32 -0.06
C SER A 40 4.59 5.61 1.26
N VAL A 41 3.59 5.19 2.03
CA VAL A 41 3.80 4.42 3.27
C VAL A 41 4.34 3.02 2.94
N LEU A 42 3.83 2.38 1.89
CA LEU A 42 4.33 1.08 1.43
C LEU A 42 5.78 1.16 0.95
N ALA A 43 6.11 2.19 0.17
CA ALA A 43 7.49 2.44 -0.25
C ALA A 43 8.42 2.64 0.95
N MET A 44 8.05 3.51 1.89
CA MET A 44 8.82 3.73 3.12
C MET A 44 9.00 2.46 3.94
N LEU A 45 7.96 1.64 4.09
CA LEU A 45 8.01 0.37 4.82
C LEU A 45 9.00 -0.59 4.16
N LEU A 46 8.94 -0.75 2.84
CA LEU A 46 9.81 -1.64 2.09
C LEU A 46 11.25 -1.17 2.10
N THR A 47 11.51 0.12 1.92
CA THR A 47 12.85 0.72 2.03
C THR A 47 13.41 0.51 3.44
N THR A 48 12.65 0.87 4.47
CA THR A 48 13.07 0.69 5.87
C THR A 48 13.38 -0.77 6.20
N LYS A 49 12.58 -1.71 5.68
CA LYS A 49 12.78 -3.14 5.92
C LYS A 49 14.00 -3.69 5.19
N TYR A 50 14.10 -3.44 3.89
CA TYR A 50 15.04 -4.15 3.01
C TYR A 50 16.31 -3.37 2.71
N VAL A 51 16.23 -2.04 2.60
CA VAL A 51 17.39 -1.18 2.35
C VAL A 51 18.07 -0.83 3.68
N ASP A 52 17.30 -0.37 4.66
CA ASP A 52 17.86 0.02 5.97
C ASP A 52 18.00 -1.17 6.94
N GLY A 53 17.52 -2.36 6.55
CA GLY A 53 17.63 -3.58 7.34
C GLY A 53 16.90 -3.55 8.69
N LEU A 54 15.85 -2.73 8.83
CA LEU A 54 15.12 -2.59 10.09
C LEU A 54 14.03 -3.67 10.21
N PRO A 55 14.09 -4.56 11.23
CA PRO A 55 13.02 -5.51 11.52
C PRO A 55 11.69 -4.80 11.80
N LEU A 56 10.58 -5.44 11.38
CA LEU A 56 9.24 -4.84 11.48
C LEU A 56 8.81 -4.47 12.91
N HIS A 57 9.24 -5.22 13.93
CA HIS A 57 8.94 -4.88 15.33
C HIS A 57 9.65 -3.59 15.78
N ARG A 58 10.86 -3.31 15.24
CA ARG A 58 11.55 -2.05 15.50
C ARG A 58 10.86 -0.92 14.75
N PHE A 59 10.41 -1.16 13.52
CA PHE A 59 9.69 -0.14 12.76
C PHE A 59 8.33 0.21 13.41
N GLU A 60 7.60 -0.77 13.93
CA GLU A 60 6.42 -0.56 14.78
C GLU A 60 6.75 0.36 15.97
N THR A 61 7.87 0.15 16.65
CA THR A 61 8.33 1.02 17.74
C THR A 61 8.70 2.44 17.26
N VAL A 62 9.25 2.57 16.05
CA VAL A 62 9.54 3.89 15.45
C VAL A 62 8.23 4.64 15.16
N LEU A 63 7.23 3.95 14.62
CA LEU A 63 5.92 4.54 14.35
C LEU A 63 5.21 4.96 15.65
N SER A 64 5.30 4.14 16.72
CA SER A 64 4.68 4.47 18.00
C SER A 64 5.28 5.72 18.65
N ARG A 65 6.60 5.94 18.50
CA ARG A 65 7.26 7.20 18.92
C ARG A 65 6.76 8.43 18.17
N HIS A 66 6.16 8.24 16.99
CA HIS A 66 5.50 9.29 16.21
C HIS A 66 3.98 9.32 16.43
N GLY A 67 3.46 8.63 17.45
CA GLY A 67 2.03 8.60 17.79
C GLY A 67 1.19 7.76 16.83
N ILE A 68 1.82 6.87 16.05
CA ILE A 68 1.12 6.02 15.07
C ILE A 68 1.23 4.56 15.51
N GLU A 69 0.10 3.98 15.89
CA GLU A 69 0.00 2.59 16.29
C GLU A 69 -0.39 1.73 15.09
N ILE A 70 0.60 1.06 14.50
CA ILE A 70 0.37 0.06 13.45
C ILE A 70 1.00 -1.25 13.91
N PRO A 71 0.18 -2.29 14.18
CA PRO A 71 0.69 -3.57 14.63
C PRO A 71 1.69 -4.17 13.65
N ARG A 72 2.73 -4.83 14.16
CA ARG A 72 3.69 -5.59 13.35
C ARG A 72 3.03 -6.54 12.35
N GLN A 73 1.92 -7.17 12.74
CA GLN A 73 1.16 -8.07 11.87
C GLN A 73 0.62 -7.35 10.63
N THR A 74 0.13 -6.12 10.79
CA THR A 74 -0.33 -5.27 9.68
C THR A 74 0.82 -4.91 8.75
N LEU A 75 1.98 -4.51 9.32
CA LEU A 75 3.19 -4.23 8.54
C LEU A 75 3.64 -5.47 7.75
N ALA A 76 3.63 -6.66 8.38
CA ALA A 76 4.01 -7.90 7.72
C ALA A 76 3.05 -8.26 6.58
N ARG A 77 1.74 -8.12 6.81
CA ARG A 77 0.72 -8.33 5.77
C ARG A 77 0.93 -7.38 4.58
N TRP A 78 1.21 -6.11 4.82
CA TRP A 78 1.50 -5.16 3.74
C TRP A 78 2.72 -5.55 2.92
N VAL A 79 3.79 -6.03 3.57
CA VAL A 79 4.98 -6.51 2.85
C VAL A 79 4.66 -7.72 1.96
N ILE A 80 3.88 -8.68 2.47
CA ILE A 80 3.47 -9.86 1.71
C ILE A 80 2.65 -9.45 0.48
N GLN A 81 1.63 -8.61 0.68
CA GLN A 81 0.80 -8.13 -0.44
C GLN A 81 1.60 -7.36 -1.47
N CYS A 82 2.56 -6.51 -1.05
CA CYS A 82 3.45 -5.84 -1.99
C CYS A 82 4.28 -6.84 -2.81
N SER A 83 4.73 -7.95 -2.21
CA SER A 83 5.49 -8.97 -2.93
C SER A 83 4.68 -9.66 -4.02
N GLU A 84 3.38 -9.90 -3.79
CA GLU A 84 2.46 -10.45 -4.79
C GLU A 84 2.36 -9.50 -6.00
N HIS A 85 2.28 -8.19 -5.77
CA HIS A 85 2.26 -7.19 -6.85
C HIS A 85 3.58 -7.05 -7.60
N PHE A 86 4.71 -7.39 -6.97
CA PHE A 86 6.02 -7.39 -7.62
C PHE A 86 6.33 -8.68 -8.39
N GLN A 87 5.52 -9.72 -8.23
CA GLN A 87 5.74 -11.01 -8.91
C GLN A 87 5.96 -10.87 -10.43
N PRO A 88 5.20 -10.05 -11.18
CA PRO A 88 5.44 -9.88 -12.61
C PRO A 88 6.81 -9.29 -12.94
N LEU A 89 7.29 -8.35 -12.11
CA LEU A 89 8.63 -7.75 -12.28
C LEU A 89 9.71 -8.77 -11.96
N LEU A 90 9.54 -9.55 -10.89
CA LEU A 90 10.47 -10.62 -10.53
C LEU A 90 10.56 -11.69 -11.62
N ASN A 91 9.44 -12.07 -12.21
CA ASN A 91 9.40 -13.00 -13.35
C ASN A 91 10.19 -12.43 -14.53
N LEU A 92 9.93 -11.17 -14.91
CA LEU A 92 10.66 -10.52 -16.00
C LEU A 92 12.17 -10.45 -15.72
N MET A 93 12.58 -10.11 -14.50
CA MET A 93 14.00 -10.10 -14.12
C MET A 93 14.64 -11.48 -14.22
N ARG A 94 13.92 -12.52 -13.81
CA ARG A 94 14.36 -13.92 -13.93
C ARG A 94 14.53 -14.32 -15.40
N ASP A 95 13.54 -14.03 -16.24
CA ASP A 95 13.59 -14.38 -17.66
C ASP A 95 14.80 -13.72 -18.34
N ARG A 96 15.01 -12.42 -18.07
CA ARG A 96 16.18 -11.67 -18.55
C ARG A 96 17.51 -12.22 -18.07
N LEU A 97 17.57 -12.73 -16.84
CA LEU A 97 18.79 -13.36 -16.30
C LEU A 97 19.12 -14.66 -17.04
N PHE A 98 18.12 -15.45 -17.42
CA PHE A 98 18.31 -16.70 -18.15
C PHE A 98 18.54 -16.52 -19.66
N GLU A 99 18.15 -15.37 -20.22
CA GLU A 99 18.49 -14.97 -21.60
C GLU A 99 19.94 -14.48 -21.73
N SER A 100 20.59 -14.11 -20.61
CA SER A 100 21.98 -13.65 -20.63
C SER A 100 22.93 -14.83 -20.93
N PRO A 101 23.89 -14.66 -21.87
CA PRO A 101 24.90 -15.69 -22.17
C PRO A 101 25.82 -15.98 -20.97
#